data_AF-A0A355RPT3-F1
#
_entry.id   AF-A0A355RPT3-F1
#
_cell.length_a   1.000
_cell.length_b   1.000
_cell.length_c   1.000
_cell.angle_alpha   90.00
_cell.angle_beta   90.00
_cell.angle_gamma   90.00
#
_symmetry.space_group_name_H-M   'P 1'
#
loop_
_entity.id
_entity.type
_entity.pdbx_description
1 polymer ?
#
loop_
_entity_poly.entity_id
_entity_poly.type
_entity_poly.pdbx_seq_one_letter_code
_entity_poly.pdbx_strand_id
1 'polypeptide(L)'
;VYLEKLPDFNVLSKMKFEVPSNVELAYWDYGHVDTSIYDHMFKFYRNFNRDLWFVGAGYSWRGFCPQNEASLEIEKSSFISMKNNNVENYLLTLWGDNGKECSFYECLPTIFAAKEFAHGIYDLGKIKEDFNNELGLVFDDFILLDKPNRISKNKEKILPINSTSKCLFYQDPLMGVFDKDLEELDFIDYGKIAKEIKEASIRNKPYSYVFDMVSSLCKFLSKKAYLGINIHKYYKEKNLAELSNILKEIDDSILYLNEFMNAFEYVWMKENKSFGFEIQCARFGGVKNRLEYAKRKIKMFINGEITSIEEVEAHLLPYFRNEGLTMNNYRFYISTSEI
;
A
#
# COMPACT_ATOMS: atom_id res chain seq x y z
N VAL A 1 10.66 -5.05 10.54
CA VAL A 1 11.38 -5.61 11.70
C VAL A 1 11.81 -4.43 12.54
N TYR A 2 11.06 -4.09 13.57
CA TYR A 2 11.48 -3.06 14.52
C TYR A 2 12.42 -3.74 15.50
N LEU A 3 13.62 -3.19 15.69
CA LEU A 3 14.53 -3.67 16.72
C LEU A 3 13.90 -3.35 18.07
N GLU A 4 13.46 -4.39 18.82
CA GLU A 4 12.91 -4.20 20.17
C GLU A 4 13.93 -3.51 21.11
N LYS A 5 15.23 -3.61 20.79
CA LYS A 5 16.32 -2.87 21.42
C LYS A 5 17.37 -2.51 20.38
N LEU A 6 17.87 -1.28 20.45
CA LEU A 6 19.04 -0.87 19.67
C LEU A 6 20.26 -1.72 20.06
N PRO A 7 21.13 -2.07 19.11
CA PRO A 7 22.27 -2.94 19.37
C PRO A 7 23.30 -2.26 20.28
N ASP A 8 23.88 -3.01 21.22
CA ASP A 8 24.87 -2.51 22.17
C ASP A 8 26.28 -2.45 21.54
N PHE A 9 26.86 -1.26 21.52
CA PHE A 9 28.23 -1.01 21.05
C PHE A 9 29.27 -1.87 21.77
N ASN A 10 29.10 -2.12 23.07
CA ASN A 10 30.04 -2.87 23.89
C ASN A 10 30.04 -4.36 23.59
N VAL A 11 28.96 -4.87 22.99
CA VAL A 11 28.90 -6.26 22.52
C VAL A 11 29.67 -6.37 21.22
N LEU A 12 29.51 -5.41 20.30
CA LEU A 12 30.18 -5.46 19.01
C LEU A 12 31.70 -5.28 19.12
N SER A 13 32.18 -4.38 19.98
CA SER A 13 33.62 -4.20 20.20
C SER A 13 34.32 -5.43 20.78
N LYS A 14 33.56 -6.33 21.42
CA LYS A 14 34.04 -7.63 21.91
C LYS A 14 33.97 -8.73 20.85
N MET A 15 33.18 -8.54 19.79
CA MET A 15 33.09 -9.47 18.68
C MET A 15 34.20 -9.14 17.67
N LYS A 16 35.17 -10.06 17.50
CA LYS A 16 36.20 -9.95 16.46
C LYS A 16 35.58 -10.26 15.09
N PHE A 17 34.95 -9.26 14.47
CA PHE A 17 34.48 -9.38 13.08
C PHE A 17 35.55 -8.89 12.12
N GLU A 18 35.98 -9.75 11.20
CA GLU A 18 36.77 -9.37 10.04
C GLU A 18 35.85 -9.31 8.82
N VAL A 19 35.44 -8.11 8.43
CA VAL A 19 34.79 -7.90 7.13
C VAL A 19 35.90 -7.89 6.07
N PRO A 20 35.77 -8.54 4.90
CA PRO A 20 36.77 -8.44 3.84
C PRO A 20 37.00 -6.98 3.42
N SER A 21 38.21 -6.62 2.97
CA SER A 21 38.54 -5.24 2.58
C SER A 21 37.85 -4.79 1.29
N ASN A 22 37.33 -5.73 0.50
CA ASN A 22 36.60 -5.49 -0.74
C ASN A 22 35.06 -5.55 -0.55
N VAL A 23 34.58 -5.44 0.69
CA VAL A 23 33.16 -5.48 1.03
C VAL A 23 32.81 -4.23 1.83
N GLU A 24 31.83 -3.48 1.34
CA GLU A 24 31.24 -2.32 2.01
C GLU A 24 29.95 -2.72 2.73
N LEU A 25 29.53 -1.90 3.69
CA LEU A 25 28.33 -2.16 4.49
C LEU A 25 27.17 -1.31 4.02
N ALA A 26 26.00 -1.93 3.89
CA ALA A 26 24.75 -1.25 3.56
C ALA A 26 23.77 -1.38 4.72
N TYR A 27 23.59 -0.29 5.48
CA TYR A 27 22.57 -0.19 6.51
C TYR A 27 21.25 0.23 5.85
N TRP A 28 20.28 -0.68 5.87
CA TRP A 28 18.93 -0.40 5.40
C TRP A 28 17.97 -0.13 6.56
N ASP A 29 17.19 0.94 6.43
CA ASP A 29 16.14 1.29 7.37
C ASP A 29 15.08 2.11 6.67
N TYR A 30 13.82 1.70 6.85
CA TYR A 30 12.68 2.26 6.16
C TYR A 30 11.61 2.75 7.14
N GLY A 31 11.83 2.66 8.45
CA GLY A 31 10.73 2.71 9.43
C GLY A 31 10.76 3.86 10.42
N HIS A 32 11.92 4.52 10.57
CA HIS A 32 12.12 5.45 11.68
C HIS A 32 12.02 6.92 11.25
N VAL A 33 11.35 7.73 12.05
CA VAL A 33 11.35 9.21 11.94
C VAL A 33 12.19 9.86 13.05
N ASP A 34 12.62 9.09 14.04
CA ASP A 34 13.52 9.56 15.10
C ASP A 34 14.97 9.49 14.60
N THR A 35 15.60 10.66 14.43
CA THR A 35 16.98 10.80 13.98
C THR A 35 17.98 10.10 14.91
N SER A 36 17.66 9.98 16.20
CA SER A 36 18.57 9.37 17.19
C SER A 36 18.82 7.88 16.95
N ILE A 37 17.85 7.19 16.33
CA ILE A 37 17.98 5.79 15.93
C ILE A 37 19.02 5.66 14.82
N TYR A 38 18.94 6.51 13.79
CA TYR A 38 19.93 6.55 12.71
C TYR A 38 21.31 6.93 13.24
N ASP A 39 21.42 7.94 14.11
CA ASP A 39 22.70 8.35 14.71
C ASP A 39 23.36 7.19 15.47
N HIS A 40 22.56 6.42 16.21
CA HIS A 40 23.03 5.23 16.92
C HIS A 40 23.53 4.16 15.94
N MET A 41 22.75 3.86 14.91
CA MET A 41 23.09 2.82 13.93
C MET A 41 24.30 3.21 13.07
N PHE A 42 24.44 4.47 12.66
CA PHE A 42 25.63 4.92 11.94
C PHE A 42 26.90 4.81 12.79
N LYS A 43 26.86 5.22 14.06
CA LYS A 43 27.97 4.98 15.01
C LYS A 43 28.27 3.49 15.16
N PHE A 44 27.23 2.65 15.16
CA PHE A 44 27.39 1.21 15.34
C PHE A 44 28.13 0.61 14.15
N TYR A 45 27.69 0.90 12.93
CA TYR A 45 28.30 0.39 11.72
C TYR A 45 29.72 0.93 11.44
N ARG A 46 30.08 2.11 11.96
CA ARG A 46 31.47 2.60 11.86
C ARG A 46 32.50 1.69 12.55
N ASN A 47 32.09 0.88 13.54
CA ASN A 47 33.01 -0.03 14.23
C ASN A 47 33.58 -1.14 13.34
N PHE A 48 32.97 -1.40 12.18
CA PHE A 48 33.48 -2.36 11.21
C PHE A 48 34.63 -1.79 10.36
N ASN A 49 34.98 -0.51 10.51
CA ASN A 49 36.06 0.16 9.79
C ASN A 49 35.93 0.00 8.25
N ARG A 50 34.72 0.19 7.75
CA ARG A 50 34.38 0.16 6.32
C ARG A 50 33.58 1.40 5.97
N ASP A 51 33.59 1.76 4.69
CA ASP A 51 32.66 2.75 4.17
C ASP A 51 31.23 2.25 4.32
N LEU A 52 30.36 3.17 4.69
CA LEU A 52 28.97 2.89 5.02
C LEU A 52 28.05 3.50 3.97
N TRP A 53 27.19 2.65 3.42
CA TRP A 53 26.04 3.04 2.62
C TRP A 53 24.81 3.09 3.51
N PHE A 54 24.03 4.15 3.38
CA PHE A 54 22.65 4.14 3.85
C PHE A 54 21.71 3.75 2.72
N VAL A 55 20.74 2.89 3.04
CA VAL A 55 19.72 2.43 2.10
C VAL A 55 18.36 2.86 2.64
N GLY A 56 17.86 3.97 2.10
CA GLY A 56 16.51 4.48 2.35
C GLY A 56 15.48 3.85 1.41
N ALA A 57 14.23 4.29 1.49
CA ALA A 57 13.17 3.75 0.65
C ALA A 57 12.01 4.69 0.33
N GLY A 58 11.52 4.58 -0.91
CA GLY A 58 10.21 5.07 -1.34
C GLY A 58 9.18 3.94 -1.31
N TYR A 59 8.21 4.06 -0.41
CA TYR A 59 7.22 3.02 -0.15
C TYR A 59 6.32 2.76 -1.35
N SER A 60 6.64 1.69 -2.08
CA SER A 60 5.92 1.18 -3.27
C SER A 60 5.58 -0.31 -3.17
N TRP A 61 5.84 -0.95 -2.03
CA TRP A 61 5.70 -2.41 -1.89
C TRP A 61 4.50 -2.85 -1.07
N ARG A 62 3.56 -1.94 -0.74
CA ARG A 62 2.40 -2.24 0.11
C ARG A 62 1.08 -2.35 -0.65
N GLY A 63 1.16 -2.67 -1.94
CA GLY A 63 0.02 -2.89 -2.83
C GLY A 63 0.05 -2.02 -4.06
N PHE A 64 -1.11 -1.50 -4.45
CA PHE A 64 -1.31 -0.74 -5.69
C PHE A 64 -0.98 0.75 -5.59
N CYS A 65 -0.64 1.25 -4.41
CA CYS A 65 -0.50 2.67 -4.14
C CYS A 65 0.76 2.94 -3.30
N PRO A 66 1.40 4.10 -3.48
CA PRO A 66 2.57 4.49 -2.71
C PRO A 66 2.20 4.94 -1.29
N GLN A 67 3.22 5.23 -0.49
CA GLN A 67 3.10 5.97 0.77
C GLN A 67 4.13 7.11 0.81
N ASN A 68 3.99 8.08 -0.10
CA ASN A 68 4.92 9.19 -0.24
C ASN A 68 5.01 10.04 1.02
N GLU A 69 3.89 10.39 1.67
CA GLU A 69 3.91 11.21 2.90
C GLU A 69 4.81 10.57 3.98
N ALA A 70 4.64 9.27 4.22
CA ALA A 70 5.46 8.55 5.20
C ALA A 70 6.93 8.46 4.74
N SER A 71 7.15 8.19 3.45
CA SER A 71 8.51 8.10 2.90
C SER A 71 9.25 9.43 3.03
N LEU A 72 8.60 10.56 2.77
CA LEU A 72 9.20 11.89 2.89
C LEU A 72 9.67 12.20 4.31
N GLU A 73 8.89 11.83 5.33
CA GLU A 73 9.25 12.02 6.73
C GLU A 73 10.43 11.14 7.16
N ILE A 74 10.41 9.87 6.76
CA ILE A 74 11.46 8.89 7.03
C ILE A 74 12.76 9.31 6.35
N GLU A 75 12.70 9.60 5.04
CA GLU A 75 13.86 10.01 4.26
C GLU A 75 14.48 11.29 4.81
N LYS A 76 13.68 12.33 5.07
CA LYS A 76 14.17 13.57 5.68
C LYS A 76 14.95 13.32 6.96
N SER A 77 14.42 12.46 7.84
CA SER A 77 15.06 12.10 9.11
C SER A 77 16.39 11.38 8.89
N SER A 78 16.42 10.44 7.95
CA SER A 78 17.65 9.70 7.61
C SER A 78 18.73 10.61 7.03
N PHE A 79 18.40 11.52 6.09
CA PHE A 79 19.34 12.44 5.47
C PHE A 79 19.91 13.46 6.47
N ILE A 80 19.10 13.92 7.43
CA ILE A 80 19.60 14.77 8.53
C ILE A 80 20.67 14.02 9.34
N SER A 81 20.40 12.76 9.70
CA SER A 81 21.34 11.95 10.47
C SER A 81 22.58 11.58 9.65
N MET A 82 22.43 11.25 8.36
CA MET A 82 23.55 10.99 7.45
C MET A 82 24.52 12.17 7.40
N LYS A 83 23.99 13.39 7.24
CA LYS A 83 24.79 14.63 7.27
C LYS A 83 25.54 14.80 8.58
N ASN A 84 24.88 14.59 9.72
CA ASN A 84 25.50 14.72 11.05
C ASN A 84 26.56 13.64 11.32
N ASN A 85 26.44 12.49 10.66
CA ASN A 85 27.35 11.36 10.80
C ASN A 85 28.19 11.13 9.53
N ASN A 86 28.44 12.14 8.71
CA ASN A 86 29.32 12.07 7.53
C ASN A 86 29.15 10.77 6.71
N VAL A 87 27.90 10.34 6.49
CA VAL A 87 27.58 9.20 5.63
C VAL A 87 27.28 9.78 4.26
N GLU A 88 28.15 9.52 3.29
CA GLU A 88 28.09 10.13 1.96
C GLU A 88 27.41 9.23 0.92
N ASN A 89 27.43 7.91 1.14
CA ASN A 89 26.90 6.95 0.18
C ASN A 89 25.43 6.62 0.48
N TYR A 90 24.58 6.71 -0.55
CA TYR A 90 23.13 6.55 -0.42
C TYR A 90 22.53 5.74 -1.57
N LEU A 91 21.57 4.88 -1.23
CA LEU A 91 20.68 4.21 -2.18
C LEU A 91 19.22 4.42 -1.77
N LEU A 92 18.40 4.86 -2.72
CA LEU A 92 16.94 4.85 -2.56
C LEU A 92 16.39 3.54 -3.13
N THR A 93 15.75 2.75 -2.28
CA THR A 93 15.08 1.51 -2.70
C THR A 93 13.61 1.74 -3.01
N LEU A 94 13.13 1.10 -4.08
CA LEU A 94 11.72 1.00 -4.41
C LEU A 94 11.41 -0.50 -4.53
N TRP A 95 10.94 -1.10 -3.43
CA TRP A 95 10.66 -2.54 -3.41
C TRP A 95 9.35 -2.88 -4.13
N GLY A 96 9.18 -4.16 -4.49
CA GLY A 96 8.04 -4.66 -5.26
C GLY A 96 7.35 -5.86 -4.61
N ASP A 97 7.30 -5.89 -3.27
CA ASP A 97 6.91 -7.08 -2.52
C ASP A 97 5.55 -7.63 -2.94
N ASN A 98 5.49 -8.97 -2.97
CA ASN A 98 4.26 -9.72 -3.17
C ASN A 98 3.50 -9.34 -4.45
N GLY A 99 4.20 -9.06 -5.55
CA GLY A 99 3.60 -8.95 -6.89
C GLY A 99 3.86 -7.63 -7.63
N LYS A 100 4.62 -6.70 -7.05
CA LYS A 100 5.04 -5.44 -7.71
C LYS A 100 3.85 -4.68 -8.32
N GLU A 101 2.85 -4.43 -7.49
CA GLU A 101 1.55 -3.88 -7.89
C GLU A 101 1.50 -2.34 -7.95
N CYS A 102 2.43 -1.64 -7.31
CA CYS A 102 2.55 -0.18 -7.39
C CYS A 102 3.49 0.20 -8.53
N SER A 103 3.16 1.21 -9.33
CA SER A 103 4.14 1.81 -10.25
C SER A 103 5.23 2.53 -9.45
N PHE A 104 6.47 2.47 -9.93
CA PHE A 104 7.57 3.24 -9.31
C PHE A 104 7.44 4.74 -9.56
N TYR A 105 6.75 5.14 -10.64
CA TYR A 105 6.49 6.54 -10.94
C TYR A 105 5.47 7.17 -9.99
N GLU A 106 4.71 6.37 -9.24
CA GLU A 106 3.87 6.88 -8.15
C GLU A 106 4.72 7.42 -6.98
N CYS A 107 5.99 7.01 -6.87
CA CYS A 107 6.95 7.46 -5.85
C CYS A 107 7.80 8.68 -6.28
N LEU A 108 7.48 9.33 -7.40
CA LEU A 108 8.24 10.50 -7.88
C LEU A 108 8.45 11.59 -6.82
N PRO A 109 7.47 11.95 -5.96
CA PRO A 109 7.71 12.90 -4.86
C PRO A 109 8.87 12.49 -3.96
N THR A 110 8.92 11.21 -3.56
CA THR A 110 9.98 10.68 -2.68
C THR A 110 11.33 10.64 -3.39
N ILE A 111 11.36 10.18 -4.64
CA ILE A 111 12.59 10.12 -5.45
C ILE A 111 13.19 11.51 -5.60
N PHE A 112 12.35 12.50 -5.93
CA PHE A 112 12.78 13.88 -6.10
C PHE A 112 13.23 14.50 -4.78
N ALA A 113 12.48 14.27 -3.69
CA ALA A 113 12.85 14.79 -2.38
C ALA A 113 14.18 14.19 -1.88
N ALA A 114 14.47 12.92 -2.13
CA ALA A 114 15.77 12.32 -1.79
C ALA A 114 16.94 13.03 -2.50
N LYS A 115 16.77 13.42 -3.78
CA LYS A 115 17.74 14.27 -4.50
C LYS A 115 17.91 15.62 -3.80
N GLU A 116 16.82 16.29 -3.45
CA GLU A 116 16.86 17.59 -2.77
C GLU A 116 17.50 17.50 -1.37
N PHE A 117 17.19 16.45 -0.60
CA PHE A 117 17.80 16.20 0.71
C PHE A 117 19.31 15.96 0.59
N ALA A 118 19.76 15.27 -0.46
CA ALA A 118 21.19 15.11 -0.74
C ALA A 118 21.90 16.45 -1.03
N HIS A 119 21.19 17.44 -1.58
CA HIS A 119 21.68 18.81 -1.74
C HIS A 119 21.51 19.69 -0.49
N GLY A 120 20.99 19.13 0.61
CA GLY A 120 20.75 19.84 1.86
C GLY A 120 19.50 20.73 1.85
N ILE A 121 18.59 20.54 0.89
CA ILE A 121 17.31 21.25 0.80
C ILE A 121 16.24 20.42 1.49
N TYR A 122 15.83 20.85 2.69
CA TYR A 122 14.85 20.14 3.53
C TYR A 122 13.49 20.84 3.65
N ASP A 123 13.36 22.01 3.03
CA ASP A 123 12.12 22.79 3.02
C ASP A 123 11.17 22.23 1.96
N LEU A 124 10.00 21.75 2.39
CA LEU A 124 9.06 21.10 1.49
C LEU A 124 8.45 22.09 0.48
N GLY A 125 8.32 23.38 0.84
CA GLY A 125 7.84 24.41 -0.08
C GLY A 125 8.77 24.56 -1.27
N LYS A 126 10.09 24.66 -1.01
CA LYS A 126 11.12 24.72 -2.04
C LYS A 126 11.18 23.45 -2.90
N ILE A 127 11.11 22.27 -2.27
CA ILE A 127 11.08 20.99 -2.99
C ILE A 127 9.89 20.92 -3.96
N LYS A 128 8.70 21.37 -3.54
CA LYS A 128 7.51 21.42 -4.40
C LYS A 128 7.69 22.38 -5.58
N GLU A 129 8.29 23.54 -5.33
CA GLU A 129 8.61 24.51 -6.37
C GLU A 129 9.58 23.90 -7.40
N ASP A 130 10.66 23.28 -6.94
CA ASP A 130 11.68 22.67 -7.80
C ASP A 130 11.13 21.46 -8.56
N PHE A 131 10.27 20.65 -7.94
CA PHE A 131 9.57 19.56 -8.60
C PHE A 131 8.74 20.06 -9.79
N ASN A 132 8.05 21.19 -9.62
CA ASN A 132 7.30 21.81 -10.71
C ASN A 132 8.22 22.41 -11.77
N ASN A 133 9.25 23.15 -11.37
CA ASN A 133 10.18 23.81 -12.29
C ASN A 133 10.96 22.80 -13.15
N GLU A 134 11.40 21.69 -12.56
CA GLU A 134 12.24 20.70 -13.24
C GLU A 134 11.42 19.67 -14.04
N LEU A 135 10.27 19.22 -13.52
CA LEU A 135 9.49 18.14 -14.12
C LEU A 135 8.22 18.61 -14.82
N GLY A 136 7.77 19.84 -14.58
CA GLY A 136 6.47 20.33 -15.07
C GLY A 136 5.28 19.60 -14.42
N LEU A 137 5.48 18.98 -13.25
CA LEU A 137 4.48 18.18 -12.55
C LEU A 137 4.00 18.89 -11.28
N VAL A 138 2.86 18.46 -10.73
CA VAL A 138 2.30 19.00 -9.50
C VAL A 138 2.58 18.03 -8.36
N PHE A 139 3.47 18.40 -7.43
CA PHE A 139 3.89 17.53 -6.33
C PHE A 139 2.70 17.02 -5.50
N ASP A 140 1.80 17.93 -5.11
CA ASP A 140 0.65 17.60 -4.26
C ASP A 140 -0.39 16.72 -4.97
N ASP A 141 -0.41 16.70 -6.30
CA ASP A 141 -1.26 15.78 -7.06
C ASP A 141 -0.76 14.33 -6.89
N PHE A 142 0.55 14.09 -6.93
CA PHE A 142 1.11 12.75 -6.67
C PHE A 142 0.89 12.29 -5.23
N ILE A 143 0.87 13.21 -4.26
CA ILE A 143 0.53 12.91 -2.87
C ILE A 143 -0.92 12.36 -2.73
N LEU A 144 -1.83 12.69 -3.66
CA LEU A 144 -3.18 12.12 -3.69
C LEU A 144 -3.17 10.60 -3.91
N LEU A 145 -2.13 10.04 -4.55
CA LEU A 145 -2.01 8.60 -4.80
C LEU A 145 -1.86 7.79 -3.50
N ASP A 146 -1.46 8.42 -2.39
CA ASP A 146 -1.43 7.79 -1.06
C ASP A 146 -2.84 7.59 -0.47
N LYS A 147 -3.83 8.41 -0.88
CA LYS A 147 -5.18 8.46 -0.28
C LYS A 147 -5.90 7.12 -0.17
N PRO A 148 -5.79 6.16 -1.11
CA PRO A 148 -6.48 4.87 -1.00
C PRO A 148 -6.07 4.05 0.24
N ASN A 149 -4.89 4.33 0.79
CA ASN A 149 -4.39 3.72 2.04
C ASN A 149 -4.44 4.68 3.24
N ARG A 150 -4.95 5.90 3.11
CA ARG A 150 -5.09 6.80 4.26
C ARG A 150 -6.29 6.37 5.09
N ILE A 151 -6.00 5.76 6.23
CA ILE A 151 -7.00 5.32 7.19
C ILE A 151 -6.96 6.20 8.43
N SER A 152 -8.14 6.39 9.03
CA SER A 152 -8.29 7.12 10.28
C SER A 152 -9.24 6.40 11.21
N LYS A 153 -9.09 6.67 12.50
CA LYS A 153 -10.00 6.24 13.55
C LYS A 153 -10.26 7.44 14.46
N ASN A 154 -11.52 7.76 14.71
CA ASN A 154 -11.90 8.95 15.47
C ASN A 154 -11.33 10.25 14.88
N LYS A 155 -11.24 10.34 13.54
CA LYS A 155 -10.67 11.45 12.76
C LYS A 155 -9.16 11.62 12.89
N GLU A 156 -8.46 10.71 13.54
CA GLU A 156 -6.99 10.71 13.61
C GLU A 156 -6.41 9.75 12.60
N LYS A 157 -5.45 10.20 11.78
CA LYS A 157 -4.74 9.34 10.82
C LYS A 157 -3.92 8.32 11.61
N ILE A 158 -4.07 7.05 11.26
CA ILE A 158 -3.33 5.94 11.88
C ILE A 158 -2.58 5.15 10.82
N LEU A 159 -1.60 4.35 11.25
CA LEU A 159 -0.83 3.42 10.41
C LEU A 159 -0.35 4.08 9.10
N PRO A 160 0.59 5.04 9.16
CA PRO A 160 1.05 5.78 7.98
C PRO A 160 1.59 4.88 6.86
N ILE A 161 2.04 3.67 7.22
CA ILE A 161 2.40 2.60 6.29
C ILE A 161 1.46 1.42 6.54
N ASN A 162 0.61 1.13 5.57
CA ASN A 162 -0.33 0.01 5.59
C ASN A 162 -0.63 -0.50 4.17
N SER A 163 -1.46 -1.54 4.07
CA SER A 163 -1.88 -2.18 2.82
C SER A 163 -3.40 -2.27 2.70
N THR A 164 -4.12 -1.28 3.24
CA THR A 164 -5.59 -1.30 3.30
C THR A 164 -6.23 -1.45 1.93
N SER A 165 -5.81 -0.67 0.93
CA SER A 165 -6.40 -0.75 -0.42
C SER A 165 -6.20 -2.13 -1.04
N LYS A 166 -5.02 -2.74 -0.87
CA LYS A 166 -4.71 -4.11 -1.32
C LYS A 166 -5.57 -5.15 -0.59
N CYS A 167 -5.71 -5.01 0.72
CA CYS A 167 -6.53 -5.87 1.55
C CYS A 167 -7.99 -5.86 1.07
N LEU A 168 -8.61 -4.67 0.97
CA LEU A 168 -10.00 -4.51 0.55
C LEU A 168 -10.24 -4.92 -0.91
N PHE A 169 -9.22 -4.76 -1.75
CA PHE A 169 -9.25 -5.26 -3.12
C PHE A 169 -9.39 -6.78 -3.15
N TYR A 170 -8.54 -7.50 -2.41
CA TYR A 170 -8.46 -8.96 -2.50
C TYR A 170 -9.39 -9.74 -1.57
N GLN A 171 -9.86 -9.14 -0.47
CA GLN A 171 -10.73 -9.82 0.49
C GLN A 171 -11.99 -10.39 -0.18
N ASP A 172 -12.36 -11.61 0.22
CA ASP A 172 -13.60 -12.26 -0.21
C ASP A 172 -14.86 -11.60 0.39
N PRO A 173 -15.88 -11.27 -0.44
CA PRO A 173 -17.08 -10.56 0.03
C PRO A 173 -18.05 -11.44 0.84
N LEU A 174 -17.93 -12.77 0.82
CA LEU A 174 -18.76 -13.63 1.68
C LEU A 174 -18.07 -13.97 2.98
N MET A 175 -16.73 -14.09 3.00
CA MET A 175 -15.98 -14.41 4.22
C MET A 175 -15.67 -13.21 5.11
N GLY A 176 -15.54 -12.00 4.55
CA GLY A 176 -15.43 -10.78 5.36
C GLY A 176 -14.22 -10.71 6.32
N VAL A 177 -13.08 -11.31 5.96
CA VAL A 177 -11.96 -11.60 6.90
C VAL A 177 -11.40 -10.37 7.63
N PHE A 178 -11.48 -9.17 7.05
CA PHE A 178 -11.07 -7.89 7.66
C PHE A 178 -12.26 -6.94 7.85
N ASP A 179 -13.50 -7.41 7.75
CA ASP A 179 -14.68 -6.55 7.93
C ASP A 179 -14.71 -5.94 9.33
N LYS A 180 -14.31 -6.68 10.36
CA LYS A 180 -14.19 -6.17 11.74
C LYS A 180 -13.14 -5.07 11.87
N ASP A 181 -11.99 -5.25 11.25
CA ASP A 181 -10.93 -4.24 11.24
C ASP A 181 -11.38 -2.97 10.49
N LEU A 182 -12.15 -3.12 9.40
CA LEU A 182 -12.70 -1.99 8.63
C LEU A 182 -13.82 -1.25 9.37
N GLU A 183 -14.69 -1.97 10.11
CA GLU A 183 -15.76 -1.38 10.94
C GLU A 183 -15.23 -0.44 12.04
N GLU A 184 -13.97 -0.64 12.48
CA GLU A 184 -13.31 0.17 13.49
C GLU A 184 -12.69 1.47 12.94
N LEU A 185 -12.70 1.65 11.61
CA LEU A 185 -12.17 2.83 10.93
C LEU A 185 -13.27 3.84 10.60
N ASP A 186 -12.86 5.09 10.41
CA ASP A 186 -13.74 6.08 9.80
C ASP A 186 -14.03 5.68 8.34
N PHE A 187 -15.23 6.03 7.87
CA PHE A 187 -15.65 5.72 6.49
C PHE A 187 -14.71 6.35 5.44
N ILE A 188 -14.31 5.54 4.46
CA ILE A 188 -13.45 5.95 3.36
C ILE A 188 -14.30 6.10 2.10
N ASP A 189 -14.47 7.34 1.64
CA ASP A 189 -15.18 7.63 0.40
C ASP A 189 -14.26 7.44 -0.82
N TYR A 190 -14.08 6.17 -1.22
CA TYR A 190 -13.31 5.82 -2.41
C TYR A 190 -13.88 6.44 -3.71
N GLY A 191 -15.18 6.71 -3.77
CA GLY A 191 -15.80 7.36 -4.93
C GLY A 191 -15.35 8.82 -5.09
N LYS A 192 -15.26 9.56 -3.99
CA LYS A 192 -14.68 10.90 -3.97
C LYS A 192 -13.19 10.88 -4.30
N ILE A 193 -12.43 9.98 -3.69
CA ILE A 193 -10.99 9.83 -3.95
C ILE A 193 -10.72 9.55 -5.44
N ALA A 194 -11.52 8.67 -6.07
CA ALA A 194 -11.40 8.37 -7.49
C ALA A 194 -11.52 9.62 -8.38
N LYS A 195 -12.48 10.52 -8.08
CA LYS A 195 -12.70 11.77 -8.82
C LYS A 195 -11.53 12.73 -8.66
N GLU A 196 -11.07 12.94 -7.42
CA GLU A 196 -9.93 13.83 -7.13
C GLU A 196 -8.66 13.38 -7.87
N ILE A 197 -8.35 12.09 -7.83
CA ILE A 197 -7.19 11.52 -8.54
C ILE A 197 -7.37 11.64 -10.07
N LYS A 198 -8.58 11.47 -10.59
CA LYS A 198 -8.85 11.62 -12.02
C LYS A 198 -8.65 13.05 -12.50
N GLU A 199 -9.09 14.03 -11.72
CA GLU A 199 -8.88 15.45 -12.03
C GLU A 199 -7.39 15.81 -12.01
N ALA A 200 -6.64 15.26 -11.06
CA ALA A 200 -5.18 15.41 -11.00
C ALA A 200 -4.45 14.81 -12.20
N SER A 201 -4.96 13.73 -12.80
CA SER A 201 -4.31 13.10 -13.97
C SER A 201 -4.17 14.03 -15.17
N ILE A 202 -5.09 15.00 -15.33
CA ILE A 202 -5.12 15.96 -16.43
C ILE A 202 -3.88 16.86 -16.44
N ARG A 203 -3.36 17.21 -15.26
CA ARG A 203 -2.25 18.17 -15.07
C ARG A 203 -0.87 17.52 -15.03
N ASN A 204 -0.78 16.19 -15.01
CA ASN A 204 0.47 15.47 -14.74
C ASN A 204 0.91 14.59 -15.92
N LYS A 205 0.84 15.10 -17.15
CA LYS A 205 1.43 14.43 -18.33
C LYS A 205 2.96 14.45 -18.20
N PRO A 206 3.68 13.36 -18.56
CA PRO A 206 3.22 12.14 -19.23
C PRO A 206 2.73 11.02 -18.29
N TYR A 207 2.64 11.28 -16.99
CA TYR A 207 2.33 10.29 -15.94
C TYR A 207 0.83 10.10 -15.66
N SER A 208 -0.07 10.72 -16.41
CA SER A 208 -1.53 10.58 -16.23
C SER A 208 -2.02 9.13 -16.10
N TYR A 209 -1.32 8.18 -16.73
CA TYR A 209 -1.68 6.76 -16.70
C TYR A 209 -1.59 6.11 -15.32
N VAL A 210 -0.66 6.53 -14.44
CA VAL A 210 -0.59 5.98 -13.06
C VAL A 210 -1.76 6.49 -12.23
N PHE A 211 -2.14 7.76 -12.41
CA PHE A 211 -3.34 8.34 -11.78
C PHE A 211 -4.62 7.67 -12.28
N ASP A 212 -4.72 7.38 -13.58
CA ASP A 212 -5.87 6.70 -14.16
C ASP A 212 -6.02 5.28 -13.59
N MET A 213 -4.92 4.55 -13.40
CA MET A 213 -4.91 3.25 -12.72
C MET A 213 -5.41 3.38 -11.27
N VAL A 214 -4.84 4.27 -10.45
CA VAL A 214 -5.25 4.43 -9.05
C VAL A 214 -6.68 4.97 -8.92
N SER A 215 -7.12 5.85 -9.83
CA SER A 215 -8.50 6.31 -9.89
C SER A 215 -9.47 5.14 -10.16
N SER A 216 -9.13 4.26 -11.12
CA SER A 216 -9.94 3.07 -11.42
C SER A 216 -9.98 2.06 -10.27
N LEU A 217 -8.87 1.91 -9.52
CA LEU A 217 -8.84 1.15 -8.27
C LEU A 217 -9.85 1.70 -7.27
N CYS A 218 -9.82 3.01 -7.00
CA CYS A 218 -10.75 3.65 -6.09
C CYS A 218 -12.20 3.53 -6.58
N LYS A 219 -12.44 3.63 -7.89
CA LYS A 219 -13.77 3.42 -8.47
C LYS A 219 -14.29 2.00 -8.18
N PHE A 220 -13.44 0.99 -8.32
CA PHE A 220 -13.76 -0.39 -7.93
C PHE A 220 -14.01 -0.52 -6.41
N LEU A 221 -13.12 0.01 -5.58
CA LEU A 221 -13.26 -0.05 -4.12
C LEU A 221 -14.51 0.70 -3.62
N SER A 222 -14.98 1.73 -4.32
CA SER A 222 -16.23 2.43 -3.98
C SER A 222 -17.47 1.53 -4.00
N LYS A 223 -17.39 0.41 -4.73
CA LYS A 223 -18.43 -0.62 -4.77
C LYS A 223 -18.06 -1.83 -3.93
N LYS A 224 -16.80 -2.24 -3.95
CA LYS A 224 -16.38 -3.50 -3.32
C LYS A 224 -16.05 -3.41 -1.84
N ALA A 225 -15.45 -2.32 -1.37
CA ALA A 225 -14.78 -2.26 -0.06
C ALA A 225 -15.69 -2.67 1.11
N TYR A 226 -16.97 -2.30 1.04
CA TYR A 226 -17.94 -2.53 2.11
C TYR A 226 -18.95 -3.65 1.80
N LEU A 227 -18.76 -4.41 0.71
CA LEU A 227 -19.69 -5.50 0.35
C LEU A 227 -19.81 -6.54 1.45
N GLY A 228 -18.69 -6.96 2.04
CA GLY A 228 -18.69 -7.97 3.11
C GLY A 228 -19.56 -7.54 4.29
N ILE A 229 -19.31 -6.34 4.82
CA ILE A 229 -20.08 -5.73 5.92
C ILE A 229 -21.57 -5.68 5.57
N ASN A 230 -21.91 -5.15 4.39
CA ASN A 230 -23.30 -4.97 3.98
C ASN A 230 -24.02 -6.31 3.75
N ILE A 231 -23.35 -7.31 3.16
CA ILE A 231 -23.89 -8.65 2.96
C ILE A 231 -24.24 -9.29 4.31
N HIS A 232 -23.30 -9.30 5.26
CA HIS A 232 -23.51 -9.88 6.59
C HIS A 232 -24.64 -9.17 7.34
N LYS A 233 -24.67 -7.83 7.30
CA LYS A 233 -25.73 -7.04 7.91
C LYS A 233 -27.10 -7.40 7.36
N TYR A 234 -27.30 -7.31 6.05
CA TYR A 234 -28.61 -7.51 5.44
C TYR A 234 -29.05 -8.97 5.46
N TYR A 235 -28.11 -9.92 5.42
CA TYR A 235 -28.40 -11.33 5.65
C TYR A 235 -28.94 -11.57 7.07
N LYS A 236 -28.27 -11.05 8.09
CA LYS A 236 -28.71 -11.17 9.50
C LYS A 236 -30.08 -10.53 9.75
N GLU A 237 -30.32 -9.38 9.13
CA GLU A 237 -31.61 -8.66 9.20
C GLU A 237 -32.71 -9.33 8.34
N LYS A 238 -32.38 -10.36 7.55
CA LYS A 238 -33.26 -10.97 6.54
C LYS A 238 -33.86 -9.95 5.57
N ASN A 239 -33.10 -8.91 5.25
CA ASN A 239 -33.54 -7.81 4.39
C ASN A 239 -33.32 -8.17 2.91
N LEU A 240 -34.29 -8.90 2.34
CA LEU A 240 -34.22 -9.38 0.95
C LEU A 240 -34.19 -8.25 -0.09
N ALA A 241 -34.78 -7.09 0.23
CA ALA A 241 -34.76 -5.93 -0.65
C ALA A 241 -33.34 -5.36 -0.77
N GLU A 242 -32.64 -5.19 0.36
CA GLU A 242 -31.25 -4.72 0.33
C GLU A 242 -30.28 -5.77 -0.22
N LEU A 243 -30.48 -7.06 0.07
CA LEU A 243 -29.71 -8.13 -0.59
C LEU A 243 -29.91 -8.12 -2.12
N SER A 244 -31.09 -7.73 -2.61
CA SER A 244 -31.33 -7.56 -4.06
C SER A 244 -30.57 -6.36 -4.62
N ASN A 245 -30.42 -5.27 -3.85
CA ASN A 245 -29.58 -4.13 -4.24
C ASN A 245 -28.09 -4.52 -4.30
N ILE A 246 -27.62 -5.36 -3.37
CA ILE A 246 -26.25 -5.88 -3.38
C ILE A 246 -25.93 -6.62 -4.69
N LEU A 247 -26.89 -7.34 -5.30
CA LEU A 247 -26.64 -7.99 -6.58
C LEU A 247 -26.23 -6.99 -7.68
N LYS A 248 -26.78 -5.77 -7.66
CA LYS A 248 -26.41 -4.68 -8.59
C LYS A 248 -25.05 -4.09 -8.23
N GLU A 249 -24.74 -3.93 -6.95
CA GLU A 249 -23.42 -3.46 -6.51
C GLU A 249 -22.30 -4.44 -6.88
N ILE A 250 -22.57 -5.74 -6.86
CA ILE A 250 -21.63 -6.76 -7.35
C ILE A 250 -21.44 -6.63 -8.87
N ASP A 251 -22.51 -6.38 -9.63
CA ASP A 251 -22.40 -6.14 -11.08
C ASP A 251 -21.54 -4.90 -11.40
N ASP A 252 -21.79 -3.79 -10.71
CA ASP A 252 -20.97 -2.58 -10.82
C ASP A 252 -19.51 -2.87 -10.41
N SER A 253 -19.29 -3.64 -9.35
CA SER A 253 -17.95 -4.05 -8.90
C SER A 253 -17.22 -4.85 -9.98
N ILE A 254 -17.88 -5.81 -10.62
CA ILE A 254 -17.28 -6.61 -11.70
C ILE A 254 -16.96 -5.71 -12.90
N LEU A 255 -17.86 -4.80 -13.28
CA LEU A 255 -17.63 -3.84 -14.35
C LEU A 255 -16.37 -3.00 -14.07
N TYR A 256 -16.30 -2.38 -12.89
CA TYR A 256 -15.17 -1.52 -12.51
C TYR A 256 -13.88 -2.29 -12.26
N LEU A 257 -13.96 -3.56 -11.87
CA LEU A 257 -12.78 -4.45 -11.83
C LEU A 257 -12.17 -4.62 -13.23
N ASN A 258 -12.98 -4.85 -14.26
CA ASN A 258 -12.45 -4.98 -15.63
C ASN A 258 -11.81 -3.66 -16.10
N GLU A 259 -12.40 -2.50 -15.74
CA GLU A 259 -11.78 -1.20 -16.03
C GLU A 259 -10.41 -1.05 -15.35
N PHE A 260 -10.31 -1.41 -14.07
CA PHE A 260 -9.05 -1.41 -13.33
C PHE A 260 -8.03 -2.37 -13.93
N MET A 261 -8.44 -3.60 -14.28
CA MET A 261 -7.55 -4.59 -14.90
C MET A 261 -6.92 -4.06 -16.19
N ASN A 262 -7.72 -3.39 -17.04
CA ASN A 262 -7.21 -2.78 -18.28
C ASN A 262 -6.22 -1.64 -18.00
N ALA A 263 -6.52 -0.78 -17.02
CA ALA A 263 -5.63 0.32 -16.64
C ALA A 263 -4.31 -0.20 -16.03
N PHE A 264 -4.40 -1.24 -15.20
CA PHE A 264 -3.25 -1.90 -14.60
C PHE A 264 -2.39 -2.62 -15.65
N GLU A 265 -3.01 -3.33 -16.60
CA GLU A 265 -2.29 -3.94 -17.73
C GLU A 265 -1.52 -2.89 -18.54
N TYR A 266 -2.15 -1.75 -18.83
CA TYR A 266 -1.50 -0.65 -19.54
C TYR A 266 -0.27 -0.14 -18.78
N VAL A 267 -0.39 0.09 -17.47
CA VAL A 267 0.76 0.48 -16.61
C VAL A 267 1.84 -0.60 -16.65
N TRP A 268 1.47 -1.87 -16.46
CA TRP A 268 2.41 -2.98 -16.43
C TRP A 268 3.21 -3.08 -17.73
N MET A 269 2.54 -3.11 -18.88
CA MET A 269 3.19 -3.28 -20.19
C MET A 269 3.98 -2.04 -20.61
N LYS A 270 3.68 -0.88 -20.04
CA LYS A 270 4.44 0.35 -20.27
C LYS A 270 5.75 0.39 -19.47
N GLU A 271 5.74 -0.14 -18.25
CA GLU A 271 6.87 -0.02 -17.31
C GLU A 271 7.72 -1.29 -17.22
N ASN A 272 7.14 -2.46 -17.51
CA ASN A 272 7.75 -3.75 -17.25
C ASN A 272 7.73 -4.64 -18.50
N LYS A 273 8.52 -5.71 -18.47
CA LYS A 273 8.35 -6.83 -19.41
C LYS A 273 7.04 -7.57 -19.07
N SER A 274 6.51 -8.31 -20.03
CA SER A 274 5.24 -9.04 -19.85
C SER A 274 5.29 -10.15 -18.78
N PHE A 275 6.48 -10.71 -18.49
CA PHE A 275 6.65 -11.74 -17.46
C PHE A 275 6.30 -11.22 -16.07
N GLY A 276 5.55 -12.01 -15.30
CA GLY A 276 5.00 -11.66 -14.00
C GLY A 276 3.54 -11.20 -14.08
N PHE A 277 3.06 -10.80 -15.26
CA PHE A 277 1.67 -10.39 -15.45
C PHE A 277 0.69 -11.57 -15.34
N GLU A 278 1.12 -12.80 -15.66
CA GLU A 278 0.33 -14.02 -15.47
C GLU A 278 -0.11 -14.23 -14.01
N ILE A 279 0.70 -13.77 -13.05
CA ILE A 279 0.34 -13.77 -11.63
C ILE A 279 -0.82 -12.81 -11.37
N GLN A 280 -0.79 -11.63 -11.98
CA GLN A 280 -1.85 -10.63 -11.83
C GLN A 280 -3.15 -11.12 -12.50
N CYS A 281 -3.07 -11.76 -13.66
CA CYS A 281 -4.20 -12.44 -14.30
C CYS A 281 -4.86 -13.46 -13.36
N ALA A 282 -4.07 -14.34 -12.74
CA ALA A 282 -4.58 -15.34 -11.81
C ALA A 282 -5.26 -14.69 -10.58
N ARG A 283 -4.63 -13.66 -10.00
CA ARG A 283 -5.15 -12.98 -8.81
C ARG A 283 -6.44 -12.21 -9.09
N PHE A 284 -6.47 -11.40 -10.14
CA PHE A 284 -7.65 -10.61 -10.53
C PHE A 284 -8.79 -11.51 -11.01
N GLY A 285 -8.46 -12.59 -11.75
CA GLY A 285 -9.42 -13.61 -12.14
C GLY A 285 -10.08 -14.27 -10.93
N GLY A 286 -9.31 -14.56 -9.87
CA GLY A 286 -9.82 -15.04 -8.59
C GLY A 286 -10.83 -14.07 -7.96
N VAL A 287 -10.51 -12.78 -7.86
CA VAL A 287 -11.42 -11.76 -7.31
C VAL A 287 -12.73 -11.71 -8.11
N LYS A 288 -12.64 -11.67 -9.44
CA LYS A 288 -13.81 -11.66 -10.32
C LYS A 288 -14.69 -12.90 -10.12
N ASN A 289 -14.09 -14.08 -10.10
CA ASN A 289 -14.84 -15.33 -9.93
C ASN A 289 -15.53 -15.40 -8.55
N ARG A 290 -14.87 -14.89 -7.50
CA ARG A 290 -15.45 -14.82 -6.16
C ARG A 290 -16.62 -13.84 -6.05
N LEU A 291 -16.57 -12.69 -6.74
CA LEU A 291 -17.71 -11.79 -6.87
C LEU A 291 -18.89 -12.47 -7.58
N GLU A 292 -18.64 -13.16 -8.70
CA GLU A 292 -19.68 -13.90 -9.44
C GLU A 292 -20.29 -15.03 -8.59
N TYR A 293 -19.46 -15.76 -7.84
CA TYR A 293 -19.91 -16.77 -6.88
C TYR A 293 -20.79 -16.16 -5.79
N ALA A 294 -20.37 -15.04 -5.19
CA ALA A 294 -21.15 -14.34 -4.16
C ALA A 294 -22.52 -13.92 -4.68
N LYS A 295 -22.55 -13.33 -5.89
CA LYS A 295 -23.81 -12.97 -6.56
C LYS A 295 -24.74 -14.18 -6.72
N ARG A 296 -24.21 -15.32 -7.18
CA ARG A 296 -24.99 -16.54 -7.35
C ARG A 296 -25.57 -17.04 -6.03
N LYS A 297 -24.77 -17.12 -4.96
CA LYS A 297 -25.22 -17.57 -3.64
C LYS A 297 -26.30 -16.66 -3.05
N ILE A 298 -26.10 -15.35 -3.11
CA ILE A 298 -27.10 -14.38 -2.62
C ILE A 298 -28.41 -14.50 -3.41
N LYS A 299 -28.33 -14.64 -4.75
CA LYS A 299 -29.51 -14.82 -5.59
C LYS A 299 -30.28 -16.10 -5.27
N MET A 300 -29.58 -17.23 -5.11
CA MET A 300 -30.20 -18.51 -4.70
C MET A 300 -30.92 -18.38 -3.36
N PHE A 301 -30.32 -17.67 -2.40
CA PHE A 301 -30.93 -17.41 -1.09
C PHE A 301 -32.19 -16.54 -1.21
N ILE A 302 -32.13 -15.42 -1.95
CA ILE A 302 -33.29 -14.54 -2.19
C ILE A 302 -34.45 -15.31 -2.84
N ASN A 303 -34.15 -16.23 -3.77
CA ASN A 303 -35.13 -17.05 -4.47
C ASN A 303 -35.68 -18.21 -3.62
N GLY A 304 -35.12 -18.48 -2.44
CA GLY A 304 -35.48 -19.63 -1.61
C GLY A 304 -34.96 -20.98 -2.13
N GLU A 305 -34.00 -20.99 -3.06
CA GLU A 305 -33.35 -22.20 -3.56
C GLU A 305 -32.40 -22.82 -2.51
N ILE A 306 -31.85 -21.98 -1.63
CA ILE A 306 -31.10 -22.38 -0.44
C ILE A 306 -31.66 -21.66 0.78
N THR A 307 -31.62 -22.34 1.92
CA THR A 307 -32.14 -21.79 3.19
C THR A 307 -31.13 -20.95 3.95
N SER A 308 -29.83 -21.09 3.62
CA SER A 308 -28.74 -20.37 4.27
C SER A 308 -27.54 -20.15 3.35
N ILE A 309 -26.71 -19.17 3.70
CA ILE A 309 -25.38 -18.94 3.14
C ILE A 309 -24.37 -19.18 4.26
N GLU A 310 -23.85 -20.40 4.36
CA GLU A 310 -22.95 -20.84 5.45
C GLU A 310 -21.76 -19.91 5.65
N GLU A 311 -21.16 -19.40 4.56
CA GLU A 311 -20.03 -18.47 4.61
C GLU A 311 -20.37 -17.19 5.39
N VAL A 312 -21.62 -16.71 5.28
CA VAL A 312 -22.12 -15.47 5.90
C VAL A 312 -22.69 -15.72 7.31
N GLU A 313 -23.01 -16.97 7.65
CA GLU A 313 -23.43 -17.36 9.01
C GLU A 313 -22.26 -17.47 9.99
N ALA A 314 -21.04 -17.60 9.48
CA ALA A 314 -19.85 -17.63 10.29
C ALA A 314 -19.71 -16.35 11.14
N HIS A 315 -19.34 -16.50 12.41
CA HIS A 315 -19.09 -15.36 13.28
C HIS A 315 -17.79 -14.66 12.88
N LEU A 316 -17.89 -13.42 12.40
CA LEU A 316 -16.74 -12.60 12.06
C LEU A 316 -15.94 -12.20 13.30
N LEU A 317 -14.64 -12.46 13.25
CA LEU A 317 -13.66 -12.08 14.27
C LEU A 317 -12.73 -10.99 13.73
N PRO A 318 -12.10 -10.19 14.61
CA PRO A 318 -10.95 -9.37 14.22
C PRO A 318 -9.89 -10.22 13.51
N TYR A 319 -9.14 -9.61 12.60
CA TYR A 319 -8.12 -10.31 11.86
C TYR A 319 -7.14 -11.04 12.79
N PHE A 320 -6.93 -12.33 12.51
CA PHE A 320 -6.26 -13.24 13.45
C PHE A 320 -4.76 -12.99 13.62
N ARG A 321 -4.15 -12.16 12.76
CA ARG A 321 -2.71 -11.86 12.83
C ARG A 321 -2.45 -10.45 13.31
N ASN A 322 -1.37 -10.31 14.07
CA ASN A 322 -0.94 -9.04 14.65
C ASN A 322 -0.64 -7.96 13.60
N GLU A 323 -0.29 -8.32 12.36
CA GLU A 323 -0.05 -7.34 11.31
C GLU A 323 -1.32 -6.56 10.93
N GLY A 324 -2.52 -7.12 11.11
CA GLY A 324 -3.77 -6.44 10.75
C GLY A 324 -3.75 -5.89 9.32
N LEU A 325 -4.13 -4.62 9.17
CA LEU A 325 -4.10 -3.88 7.91
C LEU A 325 -2.70 -3.58 7.36
N THR A 326 -1.64 -3.92 8.11
CA THR A 326 -0.25 -3.90 7.62
C THR A 326 0.22 -5.25 7.08
N MET A 327 -0.64 -6.28 7.09
CA MET A 327 -0.40 -7.50 6.30
C MET A 327 -0.09 -7.10 4.85
N ASN A 328 0.75 -7.82 4.12
CA ASN A 328 1.01 -7.55 2.70
C ASN A 328 1.30 -8.84 1.96
N ASN A 329 0.37 -9.79 2.07
CA ASN A 329 0.45 -11.04 1.36
C ASN A 329 -0.93 -11.43 0.84
N TYR A 330 -1.04 -11.46 -0.49
CA TYR A 330 -2.22 -11.90 -1.24
C TYR A 330 -2.88 -13.14 -0.64
N ARG A 331 -2.08 -14.16 -0.31
CA ARG A 331 -2.53 -15.44 0.25
C ARG A 331 -3.41 -15.28 1.49
N PHE A 332 -3.08 -14.32 2.36
CA PHE A 332 -3.78 -14.11 3.62
C PHE A 332 -4.96 -13.14 3.53
N TYR A 333 -5.20 -12.54 2.35
CA TYR A 333 -6.40 -11.74 2.09
C TYR A 333 -7.55 -12.57 1.54
N ILE A 334 -7.22 -13.55 0.67
CA ILE A 334 -8.24 -14.27 -0.10
C ILE A 334 -8.86 -15.44 0.66
N SER A 335 -8.18 -16.01 1.65
CA SER A 335 -8.68 -17.18 2.37
C SER A 335 -7.93 -17.42 3.69
N THR A 336 -8.65 -17.97 4.66
CA THR A 336 -8.07 -18.60 5.85
C THR A 336 -7.67 -20.06 5.60
N SER A 337 -8.13 -20.66 4.50
CA SER A 337 -7.76 -22.02 4.06
C SER A 337 -6.43 -22.04 3.32
N GLU A 338 -5.79 -23.21 3.25
CA GLU A 338 -4.57 -23.44 2.46
C GLU A 338 -4.82 -23.39 0.94
N ILE A 339 -3.88 -22.79 0.22
CA ILE A 339 -3.83 -22.69 -1.26
C ILE A 339 -2.38 -22.68 -1.73
#